data_AF-A0A1W6CR80-F1
#
_entry.id   AF-A0A1W6CR80-F1
#
_cell.length_a   1.000
_cell.length_b   1.000
_cell.length_c   1.000
_cell.angle_alpha   90.00
_cell.angle_beta   90.00
_cell.angle_gamma   90.00
#
_symmetry.space_group_name_H-M   'P 1'
#
loop_
_entity.id
_entity.type
_entity.pdbx_description
1 polymer ?
#
loop_
_entity_poly.entity_id
_entity_poly.type
_entity_poly.pdbx_seq_one_letter_code
_entity_poly.pdbx_strand_id
1 'polypeptide(L)'
;MAEHISWSDDLLVGVEAIDSDHKKLFELMNRLLASPTHGATAVSQAIGDLSSYTKRHFAAEIASMERSAYPERSAHAYEHDHLIFQLENIIDRLMISGADAVDGELSNLLRDWLCNHIMTFDVKYAAFLRESGQTG
;
A
#
# COMPACT_ATOMS: atom_id res chain seq x y z
N MET A 1 16.75 -13.96 -8.20
CA MET A 1 15.72 -13.44 -9.10
C MET A 1 14.91 -12.48 -8.26
N ALA A 2 14.80 -11.21 -8.64
CA ALA A 2 13.97 -10.26 -7.88
C ALA A 2 12.53 -10.79 -7.86
N GLU A 3 11.92 -10.80 -6.68
CA GLU A 3 10.52 -11.18 -6.53
C GLU A 3 9.63 -10.14 -7.22
N HIS A 4 8.61 -10.59 -7.96
CA HIS A 4 7.69 -9.71 -8.68
C HIS A 4 6.27 -9.98 -8.22
N ILE A 5 5.62 -8.95 -7.68
CA ILE A 5 4.26 -9.00 -7.18
C ILE A 5 3.33 -8.60 -8.33
N SER A 6 2.57 -9.56 -8.84
CA SER A 6 1.68 -9.32 -9.98
C SER A 6 0.34 -8.76 -9.52
N TRP A 7 -0.13 -7.69 -10.16
CA TRP A 7 -1.51 -7.23 -10.06
C TRP A 7 -2.46 -8.30 -10.63
N SER A 8 -3.61 -8.51 -9.98
CA SER A 8 -4.75 -9.28 -10.52
C SER A 8 -5.99 -8.40 -10.49
N ASP A 9 -6.84 -8.54 -11.51
CA ASP A 9 -8.14 -7.87 -11.54
C ASP A 9 -9.09 -8.38 -10.44
N ASP A 10 -8.76 -9.49 -9.75
CA ASP A 10 -9.44 -9.94 -8.54
C ASP A 10 -9.34 -8.92 -7.38
N LEU A 11 -8.37 -7.99 -7.45
CA LEU A 11 -8.17 -6.92 -6.48
C LEU A 11 -8.93 -5.63 -6.84
N LEU A 12 -9.68 -5.62 -7.94
CA LEU A 12 -10.52 -4.47 -8.28
C LEU A 12 -11.63 -4.31 -7.25
N VAL A 13 -11.65 -3.16 -6.60
CA VAL A 13 -12.71 -2.76 -5.69
C VAL A 13 -13.80 -1.97 -6.40
N GLY A 14 -13.65 -1.64 -7.68
CA GLY A 14 -14.69 -1.08 -8.56
C GLY A 14 -15.00 0.39 -8.29
N VAL A 15 -13.99 1.13 -7.83
CA VAL A 15 -13.99 2.60 -7.72
C VAL A 15 -12.69 3.06 -8.39
N GLU A 16 -12.81 3.69 -9.56
CA GLU A 16 -11.68 3.94 -10.48
C GLU A 16 -10.50 4.65 -9.81
N ALA A 17 -10.77 5.63 -8.94
CA ALA A 17 -9.73 6.34 -8.20
C ALA A 17 -8.94 5.42 -7.25
N ILE A 18 -9.65 4.55 -6.52
CA ILE A 18 -9.04 3.60 -5.58
C ILE A 18 -8.27 2.52 -6.36
N ASP A 19 -8.89 1.95 -7.40
CA ASP A 19 -8.26 0.93 -8.26
C ASP A 19 -6.98 1.44 -8.93
N SER A 20 -6.96 2.72 -9.32
CA SER A 20 -5.78 3.36 -9.92
C SER A 20 -4.65 3.52 -8.90
N ASP A 21 -4.97 3.92 -7.67
CA ASP A 21 -3.99 4.01 -6.59
C ASP A 21 -3.42 2.64 -6.22
N HIS A 22 -4.26 1.61 -6.13
CA HIS A 22 -3.80 0.24 -5.85
C HIS A 22 -2.83 -0.26 -6.92
N LYS A 23 -3.18 -0.10 -8.20
CA LYS A 23 -2.27 -0.44 -9.31
C LYS A 23 -0.95 0.30 -9.19
N LYS A 24 -1.00 1.59 -8.82
CA LYS A 24 0.21 2.39 -8.64
C LYS A 24 1.08 1.91 -7.48
N LEU A 25 0.48 1.50 -6.37
CA LEU A 25 1.20 0.88 -5.26
C LEU A 25 1.92 -0.40 -5.72
N PHE A 26 1.26 -1.28 -6.47
CA PHE A 26 1.90 -2.47 -7.05
C PHE A 26 3.10 -2.14 -7.94
N GLU A 27 3.01 -1.11 -8.78
CA GLU A 27 4.15 -0.64 -9.57
C GLU A 27 5.33 -0.17 -8.70
N LEU A 28 5.07 0.60 -7.64
CA LEU A 28 6.11 1.11 -6.74
C LEU A 28 6.76 -0.01 -5.93
N MET A 29 5.97 -0.98 -5.46
CA MET A 29 6.48 -2.17 -4.79
C MET A 29 7.41 -2.98 -5.71
N ASN A 30 6.99 -3.23 -6.96
CA ASN A 30 7.84 -3.94 -7.92
C ASN A 30 9.11 -3.16 -8.27
N ARG A 31 9.06 -1.83 -8.34
CA ARG A 31 10.26 -1.00 -8.53
C ARG A 31 11.23 -1.14 -7.36
N LEU A 32 10.71 -1.19 -6.13
CA LEU A 32 11.51 -1.42 -4.94
C LEU A 32 12.18 -2.79 -4.97
N LEU A 33 11.42 -3.86 -5.26
CA LEU A 33 11.96 -5.22 -5.33
C LEU A 33 12.96 -5.43 -6.49
N ALA A 34 12.80 -4.69 -7.59
CA ALA A 34 13.73 -4.71 -8.71
C ALA A 34 14.98 -3.84 -8.50
N SER A 35 15.03 -3.01 -7.44
CA SER A 35 16.15 -2.12 -7.20
C SER A 35 17.39 -2.91 -6.78
N PRO A 36 18.54 -2.77 -7.49
CA PRO A 36 19.73 -3.54 -7.19
C PRO A 36 20.25 -3.21 -5.79
N THR A 37 20.59 -4.26 -5.02
CA THR A 37 21.06 -4.17 -3.63
C THR A 37 22.39 -3.42 -3.45
N HIS A 38 23.06 -3.09 -4.56
CA HIS A 38 24.40 -2.49 -4.58
C HIS A 38 24.41 -0.95 -4.59
N GLY A 39 23.25 -0.30 -4.45
CA GLY A 39 23.15 1.16 -4.37
C GLY A 39 22.17 1.62 -3.30
N ALA A 40 22.70 1.92 -2.10
CA ALA A 40 21.90 2.43 -0.97
C ALA A 40 20.98 3.58 -1.37
N THR A 41 21.44 4.51 -2.22
CA THR A 41 20.65 5.65 -2.70
C THR A 41 19.44 5.26 -3.54
N ALA A 42 19.58 4.29 -4.46
CA ALA A 42 18.47 3.89 -5.34
C ALA A 42 17.37 3.19 -4.54
N VAL A 43 17.77 2.33 -3.61
CA VAL A 43 16.85 1.65 -2.69
C VAL A 43 16.15 2.65 -1.76
N SER A 44 16.88 3.60 -1.17
CA SER A 44 16.29 4.66 -0.35
C SER A 44 15.29 5.54 -1.11
N GLN A 45 15.56 5.84 -2.38
CA GLN A 45 14.63 6.59 -3.23
C GLN A 45 13.35 5.80 -3.52
N ALA A 46 13.48 4.53 -3.94
CA ALA A 46 12.31 3.68 -4.20
C ALA A 46 11.43 3.51 -2.96
N ILE A 47 12.05 3.45 -1.78
CA ILE A 47 11.35 3.42 -0.49
C ILE A 47 10.65 4.73 -0.17
N GLY A 48 11.35 5.85 -0.38
CA GLY A 48 10.78 7.18 -0.17
C GLY A 48 9.55 7.38 -1.04
N ASP A 49 9.63 6.95 -2.30
CA ASP A 49 8.51 7.01 -3.25
C ASP A 49 7.33 6.15 -2.78
N LEU A 50 7.59 4.89 -2.41
CA LEU A 50 6.54 3.98 -1.92
C LEU A 50 5.88 4.51 -0.64
N SER A 51 6.67 4.83 0.39
CA SER A 51 6.16 5.35 1.67
C SER A 51 5.36 6.63 1.48
N SER A 52 5.86 7.56 0.65
CA SER A 52 5.15 8.81 0.36
C SER A 52 3.85 8.58 -0.41
N TYR A 53 3.83 7.63 -1.35
CA TYR A 53 2.61 7.30 -2.10
C TYR A 53 1.56 6.66 -1.20
N THR A 54 1.94 5.64 -0.41
CA THR A 54 1.06 4.95 0.54
C THR A 54 0.42 5.94 1.52
N LYS A 55 1.21 6.84 2.13
CA LYS A 55 0.67 7.86 3.05
C LYS A 55 -0.33 8.79 2.37
N ARG A 56 -0.08 9.21 1.13
CA ARG A 56 -1.01 10.07 0.38
C ARG A 56 -2.29 9.34 0.01
N HIS A 57 -2.19 8.09 -0.43
CA HIS A 57 -3.34 7.24 -0.74
C HIS A 57 -4.24 7.06 0.51
N PHE A 58 -3.67 6.62 1.63
CA PHE A 58 -4.40 6.48 2.90
C PHE A 58 -5.03 7.79 3.37
N ALA A 59 -4.33 8.91 3.27
CA ALA A 59 -4.89 10.21 3.62
C ALA A 59 -6.09 10.59 2.73
N ALA A 60 -6.02 10.29 1.43
CA ALA A 60 -7.11 10.55 0.49
C ALA A 60 -8.35 9.71 0.83
N GLU A 61 -8.17 8.44 1.15
CA GLU A 61 -9.26 7.54 1.54
C GLU A 61 -9.89 7.94 2.87
N ILE A 62 -9.10 8.23 3.91
CA ILE A 62 -9.63 8.67 5.20
C ILE A 62 -10.39 10.00 5.06
N ALA A 63 -9.91 10.93 4.24
CA ALA A 63 -10.62 12.17 3.95
C ALA A 63 -11.92 11.91 3.18
N SER A 64 -11.93 10.91 2.29
CA SER A 64 -13.12 10.52 1.55
C SER A 64 -14.15 9.81 2.43
N MET A 65 -13.72 8.90 3.31
CA MET A 65 -14.53 8.25 4.34
C MET A 65 -15.21 9.24 5.28
N GLU A 66 -14.50 10.32 5.67
CA GLU A 66 -15.07 11.40 6.48
C GLU A 66 -16.24 12.08 5.73
N ARG A 67 -16.04 12.44 4.45
CA ARG A 67 -17.05 13.11 3.63
C ARG A 67 -18.25 12.21 3.33
N SER A 68 -18.02 10.92 3.16
CA SER A 68 -19.05 9.92 2.88
C SER A 68 -19.74 9.41 4.14
N ALA A 69 -19.28 9.81 5.34
CA ALA A 69 -19.73 9.28 6.63
C ALA A 69 -19.63 7.75 6.73
N TYR A 70 -18.52 7.19 6.24
CA TYR A 70 -18.27 5.74 6.29
C TYR A 70 -18.17 5.26 7.76
N PRO A 71 -19.02 4.31 8.20
CA PRO A 71 -19.15 3.95 9.61
C PRO A 71 -17.92 3.25 10.19
N GLU A 72 -17.16 2.50 9.39
CA GLU A 72 -15.98 1.74 9.86
C GLU A 72 -14.65 2.51 9.69
N ARG A 73 -14.71 3.84 9.47
CA ARG A 73 -13.52 4.69 9.24
C ARG A 73 -12.44 4.48 10.30
N SER A 74 -12.81 4.42 11.58
CA SER A 74 -11.82 4.29 12.67
C SER A 74 -11.07 2.96 12.64
N ALA A 75 -11.76 1.86 12.29
CA ALA A 75 -11.12 0.55 12.16
C ALA A 75 -10.21 0.53 10.92
N HIS A 76 -10.65 1.14 9.82
CA HIS A 76 -9.85 1.26 8.61
C HIS A 76 -8.57 2.09 8.84
N ALA A 77 -8.68 3.25 9.50
CA ALA A 77 -7.53 4.09 9.84
C ALA A 77 -6.50 3.37 10.72
N TYR A 78 -6.94 2.50 11.63
CA TYR A 78 -6.03 1.70 12.45
C TYR A 78 -5.15 0.77 11.62
N GLU A 79 -5.71 0.12 10.59
CA GLU A 79 -4.93 -0.73 9.68
C GLU A 79 -3.90 0.06 8.87
N HIS A 80 -4.27 1.27 8.44
CA HIS A 80 -3.33 2.19 7.78
C HIS A 80 -2.16 2.54 8.69
N ASP A 81 -2.44 2.96 9.92
CA ASP A 81 -1.40 3.32 10.90
C ASP A 81 -0.49 2.11 11.21
N HIS A 82 -1.08 0.92 11.34
CA HIS A 82 -0.33 -0.31 11.58
C HIS A 82 0.61 -0.65 10.41
N LEU A 83 0.17 -0.52 9.15
CA LEU A 83 1.06 -0.72 8.01
C LEU A 83 2.19 0.28 7.98
N ILE A 84 1.89 1.57 8.15
CA ILE A 84 2.91 2.62 8.10
C ILE A 84 3.98 2.32 9.14
N PHE A 85 3.58 1.92 10.35
CA PHE A 85 4.52 1.49 11.38
C PHE A 85 5.38 0.29 10.96
N GLN A 86 4.78 -0.77 10.39
CA GLN A 86 5.54 -1.94 9.92
C GLN A 86 6.51 -1.57 8.80
N LEU A 87 6.06 -0.75 7.84
CA LEU A 87 6.88 -0.27 6.73
C LEU A 87 8.07 0.55 7.23
N GLU A 88 7.85 1.50 8.14
CA GLU A 88 8.91 2.32 8.73
C GLU A 88 9.95 1.46 9.48
N ASN A 89 9.52 0.45 10.24
CA ASN A 89 10.45 -0.48 10.91
C ASN A 89 11.33 -1.27 9.93
N ILE A 90 10.77 -1.73 8.80
CA ILE A 90 11.55 -2.43 7.78
C ILE A 90 12.54 -1.47 7.12
N ILE A 91 12.12 -0.24 6.83
CA ILE A 91 12.98 0.80 6.26
C ILE A 91 14.15 1.11 7.19
N ASP A 92 13.91 1.29 8.48
CA ASP A 92 14.97 1.57 9.45
C ASP A 92 16.01 0.43 9.48
N ARG A 93 15.54 -0.82 9.52
CA ARG A 93 16.41 -2.01 9.51
C ARG A 93 17.21 -2.14 8.22
N LEU A 94 16.58 -1.83 7.09
CA LEU A 94 17.23 -1.79 5.79
C LEU A 94 18.37 -0.77 5.76
N MET A 95 18.12 0.44 6.26
CA MET A 95 19.11 1.51 6.29
C MET A 95 20.30 1.17 7.19
N ILE A 96 20.09 0.33 8.22
CA ILE A 96 21.14 -0.12 9.16
C ILE A 96 21.91 -1.34 8.62
N SER A 97 21.19 -2.32 8.08
CA SER A 97 21.72 -3.68 7.82
C SER A 97 21.87 -4.03 6.33
N GLY A 98 21.39 -3.18 5.42
CA GLY A 98 21.39 -3.41 3.99
C GLY A 98 20.20 -4.23 3.47
N ALA A 99 20.02 -4.24 2.14
CA ALA A 99 18.89 -4.85 1.42
C ALA A 99 18.70 -6.36 1.67
N ASP A 100 19.80 -7.10 1.70
CA ASP A 100 19.74 -8.55 1.84
C ASP A 100 19.15 -9.00 3.19
N ALA A 101 19.15 -8.13 4.20
CA ALA A 101 18.67 -8.45 5.55
C ALA A 101 17.14 -8.42 5.70
N VAL A 102 16.42 -7.82 4.74
CA VAL A 102 14.96 -7.61 4.85
C VAL A 102 14.18 -7.98 3.58
N ASP A 103 14.83 -8.39 2.51
CA ASP A 103 14.22 -8.59 1.18
C ASP A 103 12.95 -9.46 1.20
N GLY A 104 13.00 -10.62 1.89
CA GLY A 104 11.84 -11.50 2.01
C GLY A 104 10.74 -10.99 2.95
N GLU A 105 11.10 -10.26 4.02
CA GLU A 105 10.14 -9.67 4.94
C GLU A 105 9.40 -8.50 4.30
N LEU A 106 10.14 -7.67 3.55
CA LEU A 106 9.60 -6.57 2.77
C LEU A 106 8.65 -7.09 1.69
N SER A 107 9.06 -8.10 0.92
CA SER A 107 8.21 -8.70 -0.11
C SER A 107 6.90 -9.27 0.47
N ASN A 108 6.99 -9.98 1.60
CA ASN A 108 5.82 -10.52 2.28
C ASN A 108 4.92 -9.43 2.84
N LEU A 109 5.47 -8.40 3.51
CA LEU A 109 4.68 -7.28 4.01
C LEU A 109 3.95 -6.60 2.86
N LEU A 110 4.68 -6.25 1.80
CA LEU A 110 4.14 -5.51 0.66
C LEU A 110 3.05 -6.27 -0.09
N ARG A 111 3.25 -7.57 -0.33
CA ARG A 111 2.24 -8.39 -1.00
C ARG A 111 1.09 -8.77 -0.09
N ASP A 112 1.39 -9.45 1.02
CA ASP A 112 0.36 -10.12 1.80
C ASP A 112 -0.48 -9.09 2.55
N TRP A 113 0.11 -8.00 3.05
CA TRP A 113 -0.66 -6.94 3.69
C TRP A 113 -1.56 -6.24 2.68
N LEU A 114 -1.04 -5.77 1.54
CA LEU A 114 -1.83 -4.96 0.62
C LEU A 114 -2.98 -5.77 0.03
N CYS A 115 -2.73 -7.02 -0.37
CA CYS A 115 -3.80 -7.91 -0.82
C CYS A 115 -4.86 -8.13 0.26
N ASN A 116 -4.45 -8.42 1.49
CA ASN A 116 -5.41 -8.65 2.59
C ASN A 116 -6.20 -7.38 2.94
N HIS A 117 -5.55 -6.21 2.91
CA HIS A 117 -6.18 -4.94 3.18
C HIS A 117 -7.25 -4.61 2.13
N ILE A 118 -6.88 -4.70 0.85
CA ILE A 118 -7.81 -4.51 -0.27
C ILE A 118 -9.04 -5.43 -0.14
N MET A 119 -8.78 -6.71 0.11
CA MET A 119 -9.82 -7.74 0.16
C MET A 119 -10.67 -7.72 1.44
N THR A 120 -10.28 -6.96 2.47
CA THR A 120 -10.97 -6.96 3.77
C THR A 120 -11.57 -5.60 4.13
N PHE A 121 -10.88 -4.52 3.80
CA PHE A 121 -11.22 -3.15 4.18
C PHE A 121 -11.68 -2.33 2.97
N ASP A 122 -10.85 -2.24 1.92
CA ASP A 122 -11.15 -1.38 0.76
C ASP A 122 -12.38 -1.87 0.00
N VAL A 123 -12.56 -3.19 -0.11
CA VAL A 123 -13.75 -3.77 -0.76
C VAL A 123 -15.05 -3.35 -0.07
N LYS A 124 -15.05 -3.22 1.27
CA LYS A 124 -16.23 -2.78 2.05
C LYS A 124 -16.46 -1.28 1.87
N TYR A 125 -15.38 -0.51 1.92
CA TYR A 125 -15.45 0.92 1.70
C TYR A 125 -15.94 1.26 0.29
N ALA A 126 -15.40 0.62 -0.74
CA ALA A 126 -15.81 0.79 -2.12
C ALA A 126 -17.26 0.34 -2.36
N ALA A 127 -17.70 -0.75 -1.71
CA ALA A 127 -19.11 -1.15 -1.74
C ALA A 127 -20.02 -0.04 -1.17
N PHE A 128 -19.66 0.53 -0.03
CA PHE A 128 -20.38 1.65 0.57
C PHE A 128 -20.45 2.87 -0.38
N LEU A 129 -19.34 3.26 -1.00
CA LEU A 129 -19.32 4.38 -1.96
C LEU A 129 -20.23 4.15 -3.18
N ARG A 130 -20.26 2.92 -3.70
CA ARG A 130 -21.14 2.57 -4.83
C ARG A 130 -22.60 2.64 -4.44
N GLU A 131 -22.94 2.10 -3.28
CA GLU A 131 -24.31 2.10 -2.76
C GLU A 131 -24.80 3.51 -2.45
N SER A 132 -23.91 4.40 -2.00
CA SER A 132 -24.23 5.81 -1.74
C SER A 132 -24.17 6.71 -2.99
N GLY A 133 -23.72 6.19 -4.14
CA GLY A 133 -23.54 6.97 -5.37
C GLY A 133 -22.38 7.97 -5.33
N GLN A 134 -21.44 7.81 -4.40
CA GLN A 134 -20.31 8.72 -4.14
C GLN A 134 -19.00 8.18 -4.74
N THR A 135 -19.05 7.75 -6.00
CA THR A 135 -17.88 7.19 -6.71
C THR A 135 -17.12 8.21 -7.56
N GLY A 136 -17.59 9.46 -7.61
CA GLY A 136 -17.06 10.55 -8.42
C GLY A 136 -16.05 11.45 -7.72
#